data_AF-A0A0E0Y7X5-F1
#
_entry.id   AF-A0A0E0Y7X5-F1
#
_cell.length_a   1.000
_cell.length_b   1.000
_cell.length_c   1.000
_cell.angle_alpha   90.00
_cell.angle_beta   90.00
_cell.angle_gamma   90.00
#
_symmetry.space_group_name_H-M   'P 1'
#
loop_
_entity.id
_entity.type
_entity.pdbx_description
1 polymer ?
#
loop_
_entity_poly.entity_id
_entity_poly.type
_entity_poly.pdbx_seq_one_letter_code
_entity_poly.pdbx_strand_id
1 'polypeptide(L)'
;MADEDINPVVLLADPKVNHRVWAACLKWTPVVKKQRVPSHHKHKYHVKPRRLTSLKVTVGSRNSRGKISRLTGTGILTRPERNHYFSLALAFCSWVRNGYGVFRYSDKELLFLASINGQPAVMADLSGNDADVAQKVSLFLAMNEEPPEKWQVVSSLEHPDNWESIITRLSSADLRRCKLTVGNRSKFTLPAVLFLVAAGAGTVFWMTQPEPDVGPTAEEIAARARLQFKKPEPPPELPHPWASQPVISDFLKACADLRKPSPVALEGWKLTGGTCTPETFTLIYERQPGGTIEGFLARSKEIFNVIPDFNLKDGARLASVTRLLPSLPRRDEAVPAPSEQLMRVFTWFQKKQLTPAINEIAIPEPLPGNNGEPAPVQKWKEYQFSLSTPVNPDALFPLFQDTGVRLSNIHFELNGGTFSYSSEGHIYASR
;
A
#
# COMPACT_ATOMS: atom_id res chain seq x y z
N MET A 1 24.86 -18.98 -6.27
CA MET A 1 23.78 -18.45 -5.41
C MET A 1 23.67 -19.35 -4.20
N ALA A 2 23.96 -18.80 -3.02
CA ALA A 2 24.05 -19.53 -1.76
C ALA A 2 22.70 -20.07 -1.30
N ASP A 3 22.74 -21.23 -0.65
CA ASP A 3 21.63 -21.99 -0.08
C ASP A 3 21.09 -21.31 1.20
N GLU A 4 20.50 -20.11 1.06
CA GLU A 4 20.11 -19.23 2.18
C GLU A 4 18.78 -19.60 2.88
N ASP A 5 18.14 -20.72 2.56
CA ASP A 5 16.75 -20.97 2.99
C ASP A 5 16.58 -22.21 3.90
N ILE A 6 17.66 -22.65 4.56
CA ILE A 6 17.57 -23.66 5.63
C ILE A 6 17.48 -22.93 6.98
N ASN A 7 16.33 -23.02 7.65
CA ASN A 7 16.15 -22.56 9.03
C ASN A 7 16.31 -23.73 10.01
N PRO A 8 17.54 -24.09 10.43
CA PRO A 8 17.74 -25.16 11.41
C PRO A 8 17.18 -24.72 12.76
N VAL A 9 16.40 -25.61 13.39
CA VAL A 9 15.92 -25.38 14.76
C VAL A 9 16.99 -25.73 15.79
N VAL A 10 16.98 -25.02 16.91
CA VAL A 10 17.73 -25.43 18.11
C VAL A 10 16.89 -26.45 18.86
N LEU A 11 17.47 -27.63 19.13
CA LEU A 11 16.82 -28.71 19.83
C LEU A 11 17.40 -28.86 21.24
N LEU A 12 16.55 -28.77 22.24
CA LEU A 12 16.90 -28.85 23.65
C LEU A 12 16.19 -30.07 24.26
N ALA A 13 16.95 -31.04 24.74
CA ALA A 13 16.39 -32.22 25.40
C ALA A 13 15.72 -31.82 26.72
N ASP A 14 14.54 -32.38 27.00
CA ASP A 14 13.90 -32.17 28.29
C ASP A 14 14.68 -32.94 29.38
N PRO A 15 15.13 -32.26 30.46
CA PRO A 15 15.98 -32.89 31.47
C PRO A 15 15.22 -33.92 32.34
N LYS A 16 13.88 -33.86 32.37
CA LYS A 16 13.04 -34.71 33.23
C LYS A 16 12.27 -35.78 32.46
N VAL A 17 12.11 -35.63 31.14
CA VAL A 17 11.27 -36.53 30.34
C VAL A 17 12.01 -37.01 29.09
N ASN A 18 12.38 -38.30 29.10
CA ASN A 18 13.01 -38.95 27.95
C ASN A 18 12.14 -38.82 26.69
N HIS A 19 12.80 -38.67 25.54
CA HIS A 19 12.19 -38.50 24.22
C HIS A 19 11.31 -37.25 24.05
N ARG A 20 11.33 -36.31 24.99
CA ARG A 20 10.74 -34.97 24.81
C ARG A 20 11.84 -33.99 24.43
N VAL A 21 11.60 -33.25 23.36
CA VAL A 21 12.54 -32.26 22.83
C VAL A 21 11.82 -30.94 22.61
N TRP A 22 12.42 -29.87 23.11
CA TRP A 22 11.98 -28.50 22.92
C TRP A 22 12.71 -27.90 21.71
N ALA A 23 11.94 -27.41 20.74
CA ALA A 23 12.44 -26.72 19.57
C ALA A 23 12.30 -25.21 19.77
N ALA A 24 13.42 -24.52 19.62
CA ALA A 24 13.52 -23.08 19.50
C ALA A 24 13.99 -22.72 18.07
N CYS A 25 13.99 -21.42 17.76
CA CYS A 25 14.33 -20.90 16.42
C CYS A 25 13.31 -21.28 15.34
N LEU A 26 12.02 -21.33 15.69
CA LEU A 26 10.96 -21.53 14.70
C LEU A 26 10.71 -20.24 13.92
N LYS A 27 10.57 -20.36 12.60
CA LYS A 27 10.15 -19.24 11.74
C LYS A 27 8.66 -19.03 11.88
N TRP A 28 8.25 -17.92 12.50
CA TRP A 28 6.86 -17.56 12.71
C TRP A 28 6.31 -16.70 11.57
N THR A 29 5.18 -17.09 10.99
CA THR A 29 4.56 -16.38 9.86
C THR A 29 3.06 -16.20 10.05
N PRO A 30 2.48 -15.01 9.75
CA PRO A 30 1.04 -14.80 9.81
C PRO A 30 0.33 -15.58 8.70
N VAL A 31 -0.79 -16.21 9.05
CA VAL A 31 -1.62 -16.96 8.10
C VAL A 31 -2.55 -15.99 7.38
N VAL A 32 -2.17 -15.59 6.17
CA VAL A 32 -3.03 -14.83 5.26
C VAL A 32 -4.02 -15.81 4.60
N LYS A 33 -5.33 -15.53 4.67
CA LYS A 33 -6.33 -16.27 3.88
C LYS A 33 -6.02 -16.04 2.39
N LYS A 34 -5.48 -17.05 1.71
CA LYS A 34 -5.34 -17.00 0.26
C LYS A 34 -6.75 -17.04 -0.35
N GLN A 35 -7.14 -16.01 -1.10
CA GLN A 35 -8.15 -16.16 -2.15
C GLN A 35 -7.65 -17.27 -3.08
N ARG A 36 -8.54 -18.22 -3.41
CA ARG A 36 -8.25 -19.25 -4.42
C ARG A 36 -8.05 -18.56 -5.76
N VAL A 37 -6.80 -18.35 -6.14
CA VAL A 37 -6.46 -18.02 -7.53
C VAL A 37 -6.45 -19.34 -8.31
N PRO A 38 -7.10 -19.42 -9.49
CA PRO A 38 -7.02 -20.58 -10.37
C PRO A 38 -5.55 -20.86 -10.72
N SER A 39 -5.14 -22.12 -10.62
CA SER A 39 -3.76 -22.51 -10.89
C SER A 39 -3.49 -22.53 -12.39
N HIS A 40 -3.10 -21.39 -12.97
CA HIS A 40 -2.40 -21.37 -14.25
C HIS A 40 -1.00 -20.78 -14.08
N HIS A 41 -0.05 -21.54 -14.61
CA HIS A 41 1.38 -21.24 -14.76
C HIS A 41 2.19 -21.00 -13.49
N LYS A 42 2.80 -22.08 -12.98
CA LYS A 42 4.08 -21.98 -12.27
C LYS A 42 5.15 -22.70 -13.08
N HIS A 43 6.02 -21.91 -13.71
CA HIS A 43 7.30 -22.36 -14.20
C HIS A 43 8.07 -23.01 -13.04
N LYS A 44 8.43 -24.28 -13.20
CA LYS A 44 9.24 -25.03 -12.25
C LYS A 44 10.71 -24.79 -12.56
N TYR A 45 11.38 -24.01 -11.72
CA TYR A 45 12.84 -24.11 -11.62
C TYR A 45 13.19 -25.41 -10.87
N HIS A 46 13.96 -26.27 -11.53
CA HIS A 46 14.45 -27.52 -10.96
C HIS A 46 15.65 -27.26 -10.04
N VAL A 47 15.40 -27.21 -8.73
CA VAL A 47 16.43 -27.40 -7.70
C VAL A 47 16.09 -28.68 -6.93
N LYS A 48 17.05 -29.59 -6.80
CA LYS A 48 16.88 -30.87 -6.08
C LYS A 48 16.50 -30.60 -4.61
N PRO A 49 15.34 -31.06 -4.09
CA PRO A 49 15.02 -30.87 -2.69
C PRO A 49 15.69 -31.97 -1.84
N ARG A 50 16.52 -31.57 -0.89
CA ARG A 50 17.01 -32.43 0.21
C ARG A 50 15.79 -32.91 1.03
N ARG A 51 15.75 -34.18 1.45
CA ARG A 51 14.68 -34.73 2.31
C ARG A 51 14.75 -34.08 3.69
N LEU A 52 14.15 -32.92 3.84
CA LEU A 52 14.11 -32.17 5.10
C LEU A 52 12.80 -32.50 5.83
N THR A 53 12.94 -32.97 7.07
CA THR A 53 11.79 -33.20 7.95
C THR A 53 11.40 -31.85 8.56
N SER A 54 10.12 -31.48 8.46
CA SER A 54 9.64 -30.19 8.95
C SER A 54 8.86 -30.31 10.25
N LEU A 55 9.12 -29.41 11.18
CA LEU A 55 8.29 -29.15 12.35
C LEU A 55 7.31 -28.04 12.03
N LYS A 56 6.06 -28.19 12.45
CA LYS A 56 5.02 -27.19 12.25
C LYS A 56 4.07 -27.11 13.44
N VAL A 57 3.67 -25.90 13.78
CA VAL A 57 2.53 -25.61 14.67
C VAL A 57 1.78 -24.38 14.18
N THR A 58 0.46 -24.36 14.34
CA THR A 58 -0.35 -23.18 14.03
C THR A 58 -1.15 -22.81 15.27
N VAL A 59 -1.03 -21.57 15.70
CA VAL A 59 -1.75 -21.01 16.84
C VAL A 59 -2.66 -19.89 16.40
N GLY A 60 -3.78 -19.71 17.10
CA GLY A 60 -4.71 -18.63 16.85
C GLY A 60 -5.07 -17.90 18.13
N SER A 61 -5.28 -16.60 18.03
CA SER A 61 -5.78 -15.75 19.12
C SER A 61 -6.96 -14.95 18.60
N ARG A 62 -7.97 -14.79 19.43
CA ARG A 62 -9.16 -14.01 19.11
C ARG A 62 -9.01 -12.66 19.80
N ASN A 63 -8.99 -11.58 19.02
CA ASN A 63 -8.96 -10.25 19.61
C ASN A 63 -10.35 -9.88 20.19
N SER A 64 -10.41 -8.79 20.96
CA SER A 64 -11.65 -8.27 21.59
C SER A 64 -12.77 -7.96 20.58
N ARG A 65 -12.42 -7.72 19.30
CA ARG A 65 -13.35 -7.50 18.18
C ARG A 65 -13.75 -8.79 17.46
N GLY A 66 -13.39 -9.96 17.98
CA GLY A 66 -13.76 -11.27 17.43
C GLY A 66 -12.95 -11.73 16.22
N LYS A 67 -11.98 -10.95 15.72
CA LYS A 67 -11.08 -11.31 14.61
C LYS A 67 -10.02 -12.30 15.10
N ILE A 68 -9.86 -13.40 14.37
CA ILE A 68 -8.89 -14.45 14.70
C ILE A 68 -7.58 -14.14 13.98
N SER A 69 -6.52 -13.80 14.72
CA SER A 69 -5.15 -13.85 14.19
C SER A 69 -4.69 -15.31 14.20
N ARG A 70 -4.01 -15.76 13.15
CA ARG A 70 -3.39 -17.09 13.11
C ARG A 70 -1.93 -16.94 12.73
N LEU A 71 -1.07 -17.63 13.47
CA LEU A 71 0.38 -17.62 13.30
C LEU A 71 0.85 -19.07 13.12
N THR A 72 1.77 -19.31 12.19
CA THR A 72 2.36 -20.63 11.97
C THR A 72 3.86 -20.57 12.22
N GLY A 73 4.34 -21.41 13.14
CA GLY A 73 5.75 -21.65 13.39
C GLY A 73 6.22 -22.85 12.57
N THR A 74 7.33 -22.67 11.84
CA THR A 74 7.95 -23.74 11.03
C THR A 74 9.44 -23.87 11.31
N GLY A 75 9.92 -25.10 11.39
CA GLY A 75 11.33 -25.42 11.59
C GLY A 75 11.77 -26.62 10.76
N ILE A 76 13.07 -26.71 10.49
CA ILE A 76 13.65 -27.82 9.74
C ILE A 76 14.54 -28.66 10.66
N LEU A 77 14.26 -29.96 10.72
CA LEU A 77 15.11 -30.95 11.37
C LEU A 77 16.19 -31.41 10.41
N THR A 78 17.45 -31.19 10.79
CA THR A 78 18.62 -31.67 10.06
C THR A 78 18.86 -33.16 10.28
N ARG A 79 18.53 -33.67 11.48
CA ARG A 79 18.56 -35.09 11.85
C ARG A 79 17.27 -35.48 12.57
N PRO A 80 16.30 -36.08 11.88
CA PRO A 80 15.04 -36.46 12.50
C PRO A 80 15.22 -37.70 13.40
N GLU A 81 15.08 -37.51 14.70
CA GLU A 81 14.99 -38.60 15.68
C GLU A 81 13.54 -38.91 16.06
N ARG A 82 13.29 -40.11 16.59
CA ARG A 82 11.98 -40.53 17.12
C ARG A 82 11.69 -39.88 18.49
N ASN A 83 11.55 -38.55 18.49
CA ASN A 83 11.22 -37.76 19.67
C ASN A 83 9.86 -37.06 19.50
N HIS A 84 9.28 -36.65 20.63
CA HIS A 84 8.14 -35.76 20.68
C HIS A 84 8.62 -34.31 20.79
N TYR A 85 8.35 -33.53 19.76
CA TYR A 85 8.82 -32.15 19.65
C TYR A 85 7.77 -31.15 20.15
N PHE A 86 8.21 -30.14 20.89
CA PHE A 86 7.38 -29.08 21.46
C PHE A 86 8.02 -27.71 21.18
N SER A 87 7.22 -26.66 21.00
CA SER A 87 7.73 -25.30 20.77
C SER A 87 8.04 -24.59 22.08
N LEU A 88 9.29 -24.13 22.23
CA LEU A 88 9.70 -23.37 23.41
C LEU A 88 9.08 -21.96 23.44
N ALA A 89 8.93 -21.32 22.28
CA ALA A 89 8.23 -20.03 22.18
C ALA A 89 6.75 -20.10 22.62
N LEU A 90 6.05 -21.21 22.32
CA LEU A 90 4.69 -21.41 22.82
C LEU A 90 4.66 -21.68 24.33
N ALA A 91 5.67 -22.37 24.87
CA ALA A 91 5.79 -22.55 26.31
C ALA A 91 5.97 -21.21 27.02
N PHE A 92 6.83 -20.33 26.49
CA PHE A 92 6.98 -18.96 26.99
C PHE A 92 5.66 -18.17 26.93
N CYS A 93 4.95 -18.22 25.79
CA CYS A 93 3.68 -17.51 25.62
C CYS A 93 2.52 -18.05 26.48
N SER A 94 2.68 -19.22 27.12
CA SER A 94 1.61 -19.80 27.96
C SER A 94 1.36 -19.01 29.25
N TRP A 95 2.35 -18.26 29.72
CA TRP A 95 2.28 -17.44 30.92
C TRP A 95 2.76 -15.99 30.72
N VAL A 96 3.28 -15.65 29.55
CA VAL A 96 3.69 -14.28 29.19
C VAL A 96 2.81 -13.74 28.07
N ARG A 97 2.07 -12.66 28.35
CA ARG A 97 1.13 -12.08 27.39
C ARG A 97 1.76 -10.99 26.52
N ASN A 98 2.45 -10.03 27.13
CA ASN A 98 3.16 -8.95 26.44
C ASN A 98 4.51 -8.76 27.13
N GLY A 99 5.55 -9.39 26.61
CA GLY A 99 6.83 -9.45 27.30
C GLY A 99 7.88 -10.19 26.51
N TYR A 100 9.11 -10.11 26.98
CA TYR A 100 10.25 -10.80 26.39
C TYR A 100 11.19 -11.35 27.45
N GLY A 101 12.04 -12.28 27.06
CA GLY A 101 13.06 -12.85 27.91
C GLY A 101 14.26 -13.35 27.12
N VAL A 102 15.43 -13.23 27.72
CA VAL A 102 16.70 -13.77 27.23
C VAL A 102 17.11 -14.94 28.09
N PHE A 103 17.32 -16.12 27.50
CA PHE A 103 17.57 -17.35 28.25
C PHE A 103 18.84 -18.05 27.81
N ARG A 104 19.65 -18.51 28.75
CA ARG A 104 20.85 -19.30 28.47
C ARG A 104 20.48 -20.75 28.21
N TYR A 105 21.04 -21.32 27.13
CA TYR A 105 20.92 -22.75 26.82
C TYR A 105 22.26 -23.45 26.59
N SER A 106 23.33 -22.69 26.39
CA SER A 106 24.72 -23.16 26.45
C SER A 106 25.60 -22.09 27.08
N ASP A 107 26.87 -22.39 27.34
CA ASP A 107 27.80 -21.44 27.96
C ASP A 107 27.99 -20.16 27.14
N LYS A 108 27.82 -20.23 25.82
CA LYS A 108 28.08 -19.12 24.88
C LYS A 108 26.86 -18.66 24.09
N GLU A 109 25.72 -19.35 24.21
CA GLU A 109 24.54 -19.07 23.41
C GLU A 109 23.31 -18.80 24.26
N LEU A 110 22.57 -17.79 23.82
CA LEU A 110 21.35 -17.28 24.40
C LEU A 110 20.19 -17.45 23.43
N LEU A 111 18.99 -17.54 23.98
CA LEU A 111 17.72 -17.53 23.26
C LEU A 111 16.98 -16.25 23.58
N PHE A 112 16.46 -15.60 22.55
CA PHE A 112 15.55 -14.49 22.66
C PHE A 112 14.13 -14.93 22.34
N LEU A 113 13.23 -14.78 23.31
CA LEU A 113 11.82 -15.12 23.19
C LEU A 113 10.97 -13.89 23.52
N ALA A 114 9.91 -13.66 22.76
CA ALA A 114 8.98 -12.57 23.02
C ALA A 114 7.56 -12.96 22.66
N SER A 115 6.61 -12.38 23.39
CA SER A 115 5.18 -12.62 23.29
C SER A 115 4.46 -11.29 23.11
N ILE A 116 3.56 -11.24 22.14
CA ILE A 116 2.65 -10.12 21.89
C ILE A 116 1.23 -10.69 21.90
N ASN A 117 0.39 -10.19 22.79
CA ASN A 117 -0.97 -10.67 23.00
C ASN A 117 -1.07 -12.20 23.20
N GLY A 118 -0.08 -12.80 23.88
CA GLY A 118 -0.01 -14.24 24.15
C GLY A 118 0.36 -15.09 22.93
N GLN A 119 0.93 -14.47 21.88
CA GLN A 119 1.44 -15.15 20.69
C GLN A 119 2.93 -14.85 20.50
N PRO A 120 3.71 -15.81 19.95
CA PRO A 120 5.11 -15.55 19.62
C PRO A 120 5.25 -14.36 18.68
N ALA A 121 6.17 -13.45 19.00
CA ALA A 121 6.50 -12.36 18.09
C ALA A 121 7.27 -12.89 16.86
N VAL A 122 6.95 -12.39 15.66
CA VAL A 122 7.53 -12.87 14.38
C VAL A 122 9.06 -12.74 14.32
N MET A 123 9.60 -11.72 14.99
CA MET A 123 11.03 -11.42 15.05
C MET A 123 11.72 -11.95 16.32
N ALA A 124 11.02 -12.78 17.10
CA ALA A 124 11.56 -13.45 18.27
C ALA A 124 11.61 -14.97 18.02
N ASP A 125 12.04 -15.75 19.04
CA ASP A 125 12.40 -17.16 18.89
C ASP A 125 13.66 -17.29 18.01
N LEU A 126 14.77 -16.77 18.54
CA LEU A 126 16.08 -16.72 17.87
C LEU A 126 17.19 -17.06 18.86
N SER A 127 18.27 -17.71 18.40
CA SER A 127 19.50 -17.93 19.18
C SER A 127 20.62 -17.00 18.74
N GLY A 128 21.62 -16.79 19.59
CA GLY A 128 22.85 -16.06 19.26
C GLY A 128 23.75 -15.88 20.48
N ASN A 129 24.91 -15.25 20.26
CA ASN A 129 25.76 -14.79 21.37
C ASN A 129 25.17 -13.51 22.03
N ASP A 130 25.82 -13.01 23.07
CA ASP A 130 25.37 -11.84 23.84
C ASP A 130 25.14 -10.60 22.96
N ALA A 131 26.05 -10.30 22.02
CA ALA A 131 25.95 -9.16 21.11
C ALA A 131 24.81 -9.34 20.09
N ASP A 132 24.68 -10.53 19.51
CA ASP A 132 23.61 -10.86 18.56
C ASP A 132 22.24 -10.73 19.22
N VAL A 133 22.12 -11.21 20.45
CA VAL A 133 20.86 -11.16 21.20
C VAL A 133 20.56 -9.74 21.67
N ALA A 134 21.54 -8.94 22.08
CA ALA A 134 21.37 -7.52 22.37
C ALA A 134 20.76 -6.77 21.17
N GLN A 135 21.29 -7.01 19.97
CA GLN A 135 20.78 -6.41 18.75
C GLN A 135 19.33 -6.85 18.45
N LYS A 136 19.02 -8.13 18.63
CA LYS A 136 17.66 -8.68 18.42
C LYS A 136 16.65 -8.11 19.41
N VAL A 137 17.02 -7.97 20.68
CA VAL A 137 16.20 -7.34 21.72
C VAL A 137 15.95 -5.87 21.35
N SER A 138 17.00 -5.12 21.00
CA SER A 138 16.86 -3.72 20.59
C SER A 138 15.96 -3.56 19.37
N LEU A 139 16.09 -4.45 18.37
CA LEU A 139 15.24 -4.44 17.17
C LEU A 139 13.78 -4.73 17.52
N PHE A 140 13.54 -5.72 18.40
CA PHE A 140 12.18 -6.03 18.87
C PHE A 140 11.52 -4.83 19.55
N LEU A 141 12.24 -4.15 20.45
CA LEU A 141 11.72 -2.98 21.16
C LEU A 141 11.47 -1.80 20.21
N ALA A 142 12.34 -1.58 19.22
CA ALA A 142 12.17 -0.48 18.26
C ALA A 142 11.00 -0.71 17.29
N MET A 143 10.67 -1.97 16.98
CA MET A 143 9.67 -2.32 15.96
C MET A 143 8.25 -2.52 16.52
N ASN A 144 8.07 -2.59 17.84
CA ASN A 144 6.77 -2.84 18.48
C ASN A 144 6.44 -1.72 19.46
N GLU A 145 5.21 -1.18 19.38
CA GLU A 145 4.72 -0.18 20.34
C GLU A 145 4.67 -0.78 21.75
N GLU A 146 5.14 0.00 22.74
CA GLU A 146 5.11 -0.41 24.13
C GLU A 146 3.66 -0.54 24.63
N PRO A 147 3.28 -1.68 25.24
CA PRO A 147 1.94 -1.86 25.78
C PRO A 147 1.70 -0.93 26.99
N PRO A 148 0.43 -0.58 27.32
CA PRO A 148 0.12 0.30 28.45
C PRO A 148 0.66 -0.17 29.80
N GLU A 149 0.77 -1.49 29.98
CA GLU A 149 1.30 -2.14 31.19
C GLU A 149 2.84 -2.25 31.19
N LYS A 150 3.51 -1.67 30.18
CA LYS A 150 4.93 -1.85 29.84
C LYS A 150 5.29 -3.29 29.50
N TRP A 151 6.47 -3.47 28.91
CA TRP A 151 6.96 -4.81 28.60
C TRP A 151 7.27 -5.59 29.88
N GLN A 152 6.69 -6.78 30.00
CA GLN A 152 7.11 -7.72 31.04
C GLN A 152 8.48 -8.30 30.67
N VAL A 153 9.54 -7.87 31.36
CA VAL A 153 10.88 -8.44 31.20
C VAL A 153 11.01 -9.63 32.14
N VAL A 154 10.92 -10.82 31.56
CA VAL A 154 10.90 -12.08 32.32
C VAL A 154 12.29 -12.55 32.68
N SER A 155 13.26 -12.33 31.79
CA SER A 155 14.67 -12.63 31.99
C SER A 155 15.49 -11.61 31.20
N SER A 156 16.43 -10.93 31.85
CA SER A 156 17.17 -9.82 31.25
C SER A 156 18.43 -10.30 30.52
N LEU A 157 18.97 -9.46 29.64
CA LEU A 157 20.23 -9.76 28.95
C LEU A 157 21.43 -9.72 29.91
N GLU A 158 21.40 -8.84 30.91
CA GLU A 158 22.47 -8.69 31.90
C GLU A 158 22.59 -9.92 32.80
N HIS A 159 21.45 -10.54 33.13
CA HIS A 159 21.37 -11.71 34.00
C HIS A 159 20.39 -12.74 33.40
N PRO A 160 20.81 -13.47 32.35
CA PRO A 160 19.92 -14.38 31.64
C PRO A 160 19.68 -15.67 32.44
N ASP A 161 18.41 -15.95 32.72
CA ASP A 161 17.95 -17.19 33.33
C ASP A 161 18.20 -18.40 32.42
N ASN A 162 18.23 -19.60 33.00
CA ASN A 162 18.28 -20.84 32.21
C ASN A 162 16.93 -21.09 31.50
N TRP A 163 16.95 -21.53 30.25
CA TRP A 163 15.76 -21.85 29.46
C TRP A 163 14.82 -22.89 30.13
N GLU A 164 15.37 -23.78 30.96
CA GLU A 164 14.59 -24.79 31.70
C GLU A 164 13.56 -24.15 32.64
N SER A 165 13.80 -22.92 33.11
CA SER A 165 12.83 -22.17 33.92
C SER A 165 11.48 -22.00 33.22
N ILE A 166 11.45 -21.95 31.89
CA ILE A 166 10.23 -21.82 31.07
C ILE A 166 9.37 -23.07 31.19
N ILE A 167 9.99 -24.25 31.17
CA ILE A 167 9.27 -25.53 31.08
C ILE A 167 8.79 -26.04 32.45
N THR A 168 9.38 -25.56 33.55
CA THR A 168 8.97 -25.92 34.91
C THR A 168 7.58 -25.39 35.31
N ARG A 169 7.09 -24.36 34.61
CA ARG A 169 5.84 -23.66 34.95
C ARG A 169 4.62 -24.16 34.14
N LEU A 170 4.79 -25.18 33.31
CA LEU A 170 3.77 -25.60 32.34
C LEU A 170 2.75 -26.58 32.93
N SER A 171 1.46 -26.30 32.72
CA SER A 171 0.39 -27.26 32.96
C SER A 171 0.31 -28.32 31.85
N SER A 172 -0.42 -29.41 32.08
CA SER A 172 -0.71 -30.41 31.04
C SER A 172 -1.47 -29.82 29.84
N ALA A 173 -2.25 -28.75 30.05
CA ALA A 173 -2.92 -28.05 28.97
C ALA A 173 -1.93 -27.25 28.11
N ASP A 174 -0.94 -26.61 28.72
CA ASP A 174 0.11 -25.85 28.02
C ASP A 174 0.97 -26.77 27.17
N LEU A 175 1.36 -27.92 27.72
CA LEU A 175 2.15 -28.93 27.00
C LEU A 175 1.43 -29.39 25.72
N ARG A 176 0.12 -29.62 25.78
CA ARG A 176 -0.66 -30.00 24.59
C ARG A 176 -0.65 -28.91 23.51
N ARG A 177 -0.70 -27.63 23.91
CA ARG A 177 -0.65 -26.48 22.99
C ARG A 177 0.73 -26.29 22.35
N CYS A 178 1.79 -26.69 23.05
CA CYS A 178 3.16 -26.56 22.55
C CYS A 178 3.55 -27.66 21.54
N LYS A 179 2.78 -28.75 21.43
CA LYS A 179 3.16 -29.92 20.63
C LYS A 179 3.29 -29.59 19.14
N LEU A 180 4.43 -29.96 18.55
CA LEU A 180 4.73 -29.77 17.13
C LEU A 180 4.28 -30.99 16.31
N THR A 181 3.85 -30.72 15.09
CA THR A 181 3.59 -31.76 14.08
C THR A 181 4.83 -31.99 13.23
N VAL A 182 5.20 -33.26 13.06
CA VAL A 182 6.35 -33.68 12.24
C VAL A 182 5.84 -34.08 10.86
N GLY A 183 6.11 -33.25 9.85
CA GLY A 183 5.73 -33.50 8.47
C GLY A 183 6.92 -33.98 7.65
N ASN A 184 6.83 -35.17 7.08
CA ASN A 184 7.81 -35.68 6.11
C ASN A 184 7.43 -35.13 4.72
N ARG A 185 8.25 -34.26 4.12
CA ARG A 185 8.04 -33.83 2.72
C ARG A 185 8.41 -34.98 1.78
N SER A 186 7.49 -35.92 1.61
CA SER A 186 7.60 -37.02 0.65
C SER A 186 6.61 -36.80 -0.50
N LYS A 187 7.12 -36.52 -1.71
CA LYS A 187 6.50 -36.97 -2.97
C LYS A 187 7.62 -37.37 -3.96
N PHE A 188 7.51 -38.61 -4.43
CA PHE A 188 8.31 -39.40 -5.38
C PHE A 188 8.58 -38.68 -6.73
N THR A 189 9.50 -39.06 -7.63
CA THR A 189 9.99 -40.38 -8.15
C THR A 189 11.46 -40.31 -8.64
N LEU A 190 12.14 -41.47 -8.68
CA LEU A 190 13.47 -41.75 -9.25
C LEU A 190 13.49 -41.58 -10.80
N PRO A 191 14.64 -41.29 -11.46
CA PRO A 191 15.64 -42.33 -11.75
C PRO A 191 17.11 -41.92 -11.54
N ALA A 192 17.93 -42.95 -11.32
CA ALA A 192 19.38 -42.93 -11.15
C ALA A 192 20.09 -42.96 -12.50
N VAL A 193 21.00 -42.02 -12.78
CA VAL A 193 22.16 -42.16 -13.70
C VAL A 193 23.22 -41.06 -13.43
N LEU A 194 22.88 -39.90 -12.87
CA LEU A 194 23.78 -38.72 -12.89
C LEU A 194 24.75 -38.51 -11.71
N PHE A 195 24.92 -39.47 -10.79
CA PHE A 195 25.75 -39.24 -9.58
C PHE A 195 27.23 -39.60 -9.68
N LEU A 196 27.69 -40.19 -10.79
CA LEU A 196 29.08 -40.64 -10.90
C LEU A 196 30.06 -39.57 -11.43
N VAL A 197 29.58 -38.47 -12.01
CA VAL A 197 30.47 -37.44 -12.61
C VAL A 197 30.84 -36.33 -11.61
N ALA A 198 30.04 -36.09 -10.57
CA ALA A 198 30.24 -34.96 -9.65
C ALA A 198 31.26 -35.22 -8.52
N ALA A 199 31.66 -36.48 -8.29
CA ALA A 199 32.54 -36.84 -7.18
C ALA A 199 34.04 -36.52 -7.45
N GLY A 200 34.43 -36.26 -8.70
CA GLY A 200 35.84 -36.02 -9.05
C GLY A 200 36.33 -34.58 -8.90
N ALA A 201 35.45 -33.58 -8.95
CA ALA A 201 35.85 -32.17 -9.01
C ALA A 201 35.97 -31.47 -7.63
N GLY A 202 35.38 -32.04 -6.57
CA GLY A 202 35.30 -31.39 -5.25
C GLY A 202 36.58 -31.45 -4.43
N THR A 203 37.49 -32.38 -4.71
CA THR A 203 38.67 -32.63 -3.87
C THR A 203 39.81 -31.64 -4.08
N VAL A 204 39.89 -31.02 -5.27
CA VAL A 204 40.95 -30.06 -5.60
C VAL A 204 40.65 -28.65 -5.04
N PHE A 205 39.37 -28.28 -4.95
CA PHE A 205 38.96 -26.94 -4.50
C PHE A 205 39.13 -26.72 -2.98
N TRP A 206 39.10 -27.80 -2.19
CA TRP A 206 39.18 -27.71 -0.73
C TRP A 206 40.61 -27.58 -0.20
N MET A 207 41.62 -27.94 -0.99
CA MET A 207 43.03 -27.90 -0.57
C MET A 207 43.77 -26.59 -0.89
N THR A 208 43.14 -25.63 -1.58
CA THR A 208 43.80 -24.39 -2.03
C THR A 208 43.20 -23.09 -1.45
N GLN A 209 42.40 -23.16 -0.38
CA GLN A 209 41.87 -21.94 0.24
C GLN A 209 42.99 -21.20 1.02
N PRO A 210 43.29 -19.93 0.68
CA PRO A 210 44.20 -19.11 1.49
C PRO A 210 43.54 -18.67 2.81
N GLU A 211 44.37 -18.37 3.81
CA GLU A 211 44.00 -17.93 5.16
C GLU A 211 43.01 -16.74 5.13
N PRO A 212 42.01 -16.67 6.03
CA PRO A 212 40.95 -15.68 5.94
C PRO A 212 41.49 -14.27 6.19
N ASP A 213 41.37 -13.44 5.16
CA ASP A 213 41.65 -12.01 5.19
C ASP A 213 40.77 -11.32 6.26
N VAL A 214 41.34 -10.32 6.94
CA VAL A 214 40.69 -9.61 8.05
C VAL A 214 39.33 -9.11 7.60
N GLY A 215 38.27 -9.66 8.19
CA GLY A 215 36.89 -9.31 7.85
C GLY A 215 36.62 -7.81 8.03
N PRO A 216 35.64 -7.26 7.30
CA PRO A 216 35.31 -5.84 7.37
C PRO A 216 35.08 -5.41 8.82
N THR A 217 35.62 -4.24 9.19
CA THR A 217 35.51 -3.71 10.55
C THR A 217 34.03 -3.57 10.95
N ALA A 218 33.75 -3.63 12.26
CA ALA A 218 32.38 -3.53 12.78
C ALA A 218 31.64 -2.26 12.28
N GLU A 219 32.38 -1.19 11.99
CA GLU A 219 31.84 0.03 11.39
C GLU A 219 31.45 -0.13 9.92
N GLU A 220 32.24 -0.84 9.10
CA GLU A 220 31.88 -1.16 7.72
C GLU A 220 30.70 -2.14 7.64
N ILE A 221 30.65 -3.13 8.53
CA ILE A 221 29.51 -4.05 8.64
C ILE A 221 28.26 -3.26 9.07
N ALA A 222 28.39 -2.35 10.05
CA ALA A 222 27.29 -1.50 10.49
C ALA A 222 26.85 -0.51 9.40
N ALA A 223 27.77 0.05 8.61
CA ALA A 223 27.45 0.93 7.51
C ALA A 223 26.74 0.18 6.36
N ARG A 224 27.24 -1.01 6.00
CA ARG A 224 26.59 -1.88 4.99
C ARG A 224 25.24 -2.38 5.47
N ALA A 225 25.09 -2.73 6.74
CA ALA A 225 23.81 -3.07 7.35
C ALA A 225 22.85 -1.87 7.36
N ARG A 226 23.31 -0.66 7.71
CA ARG A 226 22.50 0.57 7.64
C ARG A 226 22.01 0.85 6.22
N LEU A 227 22.80 0.55 5.19
CA LEU A 227 22.40 0.69 3.80
C LEU A 227 21.44 -0.42 3.34
N GLN A 228 21.64 -1.66 3.79
CA GLN A 228 20.75 -2.81 3.47
C GLN A 228 19.40 -2.75 4.19
N PHE A 229 19.35 -2.15 5.38
CA PHE A 229 18.14 -1.96 6.18
C PHE A 229 17.64 -0.51 6.19
N LYS A 230 18.20 0.37 5.35
CA LYS A 230 17.57 1.65 5.05
C LYS A 230 16.23 1.29 4.43
N LYS A 231 15.16 1.45 5.22
CA LYS A 231 13.79 1.25 4.76
C LYS A 231 13.71 2.00 3.43
N PRO A 232 13.37 1.33 2.30
CA PRO A 232 13.22 2.05 1.06
C PRO A 232 12.28 3.21 1.37
N GLU A 233 12.74 4.42 1.06
CA GLU A 233 11.94 5.61 1.29
C GLU A 233 10.56 5.30 0.70
N PRO A 234 9.48 5.50 1.46
CA PRO A 234 8.16 5.18 0.97
C PRO A 234 8.04 5.84 -0.40
N PRO A 235 7.59 5.09 -1.43
CA PRO A 235 7.53 5.61 -2.78
C PRO A 235 6.88 6.99 -2.76
N PRO A 236 7.46 7.97 -3.47
CA PRO A 236 6.93 9.32 -3.46
C PRO A 236 5.45 9.28 -3.81
N GLU A 237 4.62 9.91 -2.99
CA GLU A 237 3.20 10.01 -3.27
C GLU A 237 3.02 10.97 -4.43
N LEU A 238 2.19 10.57 -5.39
CA LEU A 238 1.83 11.48 -6.46
C LEU A 238 1.14 12.73 -5.85
N PRO A 239 1.31 13.92 -6.43
CA PRO A 239 0.60 15.11 -5.96
C PRO A 239 -0.91 14.97 -6.16
N HIS A 240 -1.70 15.42 -5.19
CA HIS A 240 -3.15 15.40 -5.27
C HIS A 240 -3.67 16.29 -6.42
N PRO A 241 -4.42 15.76 -7.41
CA PRO A 241 -4.88 16.55 -8.55
C PRO A 241 -5.85 17.67 -8.15
N TRP A 242 -6.67 17.47 -7.11
CA TRP A 242 -7.62 18.49 -6.66
C TRP A 242 -6.95 19.69 -5.97
N ALA A 243 -5.71 19.54 -5.52
CA ALA A 243 -4.93 20.61 -4.89
C ALA A 243 -4.50 21.68 -5.90
N SER A 244 -4.44 21.34 -7.19
CA SER A 244 -4.13 22.31 -8.27
C SER A 244 -5.38 22.89 -8.94
N GLN A 245 -6.56 22.38 -8.61
CA GLN A 245 -7.84 22.77 -9.23
C GLN A 245 -8.64 23.73 -8.33
N PRO A 246 -9.43 24.64 -8.93
CA PRO A 246 -10.19 25.63 -8.17
C PRO A 246 -11.36 25.00 -7.40
N VAL A 247 -11.67 25.59 -6.25
CA VAL A 247 -12.87 25.28 -5.45
C VAL A 247 -14.14 25.61 -6.26
N ILE A 248 -15.20 24.79 -6.14
CA ILE A 248 -16.37 24.87 -7.04
C ILE A 248 -17.06 26.24 -6.94
N SER A 249 -17.22 26.78 -5.74
CA SER A 249 -17.87 28.08 -5.52
C SER A 249 -17.15 29.23 -6.19
N ASP A 250 -15.81 29.28 -6.08
CA ASP A 250 -15.00 30.33 -6.67
C ASP A 250 -14.93 30.21 -8.19
N PHE A 251 -14.87 28.97 -8.70
CA PHE A 251 -14.92 28.70 -10.13
C PHE A 251 -16.23 29.15 -10.76
N LEU A 252 -17.37 28.76 -10.18
CA LEU A 252 -18.70 29.17 -10.66
C LEU A 252 -18.87 30.68 -10.63
N LYS A 253 -18.45 31.32 -9.53
CA LYS A 253 -18.47 32.78 -9.41
C LYS A 253 -17.67 33.46 -10.52
N ALA A 254 -16.45 32.99 -10.79
CA ALA A 254 -15.62 33.55 -11.85
C ALA A 254 -16.25 33.39 -13.24
N CYS A 255 -16.83 32.22 -13.53
CA CYS A 255 -17.57 32.00 -14.78
C CYS A 255 -18.79 32.95 -14.88
N ALA A 256 -19.55 33.12 -13.80
CA ALA A 256 -20.71 33.99 -13.76
C ALA A 256 -20.33 35.47 -13.95
N ASP A 257 -19.25 35.93 -13.32
CA ASP A 257 -18.74 37.30 -13.44
C ASP A 257 -18.28 37.60 -14.88
N LEU A 258 -17.59 36.65 -15.52
CA LEU A 258 -17.19 36.79 -16.93
C LEU A 258 -18.39 36.73 -17.87
N ARG A 259 -19.42 35.93 -17.57
CA ARG A 259 -20.64 35.80 -18.39
C ARG A 259 -21.56 37.02 -18.32
N LYS A 260 -21.60 37.73 -17.18
CA LYS A 260 -22.51 38.87 -16.93
C LYS A 260 -22.50 39.96 -18.04
N PRO A 261 -21.35 40.41 -18.57
CA PRO A 261 -21.33 41.42 -19.64
C PRO A 261 -21.63 40.88 -21.05
N SER A 262 -21.95 39.59 -21.24
CA SER A 262 -22.12 38.98 -22.55
C SER A 262 -23.51 39.23 -23.15
N PRO A 263 -23.66 40.09 -24.18
CA PRO A 263 -24.95 40.31 -24.80
C PRO A 263 -25.34 39.13 -25.71
N VAL A 264 -26.64 38.86 -25.79
CA VAL A 264 -27.20 37.80 -26.66
C VAL A 264 -27.04 38.14 -28.14
N ALA A 265 -27.02 39.43 -28.50
CA ALA A 265 -26.76 39.91 -29.84
C ALA A 265 -25.65 40.97 -29.83
N LEU A 266 -24.74 40.92 -30.82
CA LEU A 266 -23.55 41.77 -30.90
C LEU A 266 -23.24 42.09 -32.38
N GLU A 267 -23.52 43.31 -32.84
CA GLU A 267 -23.21 43.77 -34.22
C GLU A 267 -23.59 42.80 -35.35
N GLY A 268 -24.83 42.29 -35.33
CA GLY A 268 -25.31 41.33 -36.32
C GLY A 268 -24.81 39.89 -36.08
N TRP A 269 -24.30 39.59 -34.89
CA TRP A 269 -23.99 38.23 -34.44
C TRP A 269 -24.85 37.84 -33.24
N LYS A 270 -25.12 36.55 -33.09
CA LYS A 270 -25.95 36.01 -32.02
C LYS A 270 -25.14 35.03 -31.17
N LEU A 271 -25.23 35.16 -29.85
CA LEU A 271 -24.64 34.21 -28.91
C LEU A 271 -25.36 32.87 -29.05
N THR A 272 -24.61 31.81 -29.34
CA THR A 272 -25.12 30.44 -29.43
C THR A 272 -24.74 29.60 -28.23
N GLY A 273 -23.67 29.95 -27.53
CA GLY A 273 -23.23 29.23 -26.34
C GLY A 273 -21.87 29.69 -25.84
N GLY A 274 -21.28 28.87 -24.97
CA GLY A 274 -19.95 29.11 -24.45
C GLY A 274 -19.48 27.99 -23.55
N THR A 275 -18.20 28.07 -23.19
CA THR A 275 -17.49 27.06 -22.40
C THR A 275 -16.66 27.77 -21.35
N CYS A 276 -16.76 27.35 -20.10
CA CYS A 276 -15.92 27.80 -18.99
C CYS A 276 -15.08 26.63 -18.49
N THR A 277 -13.76 26.76 -18.58
CA THR A 277 -12.77 25.87 -17.98
C THR A 277 -12.03 26.60 -16.87
N PRO A 278 -11.28 25.91 -15.99
CA PRO A 278 -10.47 26.55 -14.96
C PRO A 278 -9.49 27.63 -15.47
N GLU A 279 -9.19 27.64 -16.76
CA GLU A 279 -8.22 28.55 -17.40
C GLU A 279 -8.90 29.63 -18.24
N THR A 280 -9.98 29.28 -18.95
CA THR A 280 -10.57 30.16 -19.97
C THR A 280 -12.10 30.16 -19.96
N PHE A 281 -12.66 31.30 -20.32
CA PHE A 281 -14.08 31.47 -20.60
C PHE A 281 -14.25 31.90 -22.05
N THR A 282 -14.88 31.06 -22.84
CA THR A 282 -15.05 31.22 -24.28
C THR A 282 -16.52 31.37 -24.62
N LEU A 283 -16.88 32.44 -25.33
CA LEU A 283 -18.21 32.63 -25.89
C LEU A 283 -18.19 32.29 -27.37
N ILE A 284 -19.25 31.67 -27.87
CA ILE A 284 -19.41 31.33 -29.28
C ILE A 284 -20.55 32.18 -29.85
N TYR A 285 -20.23 32.94 -30.89
CA TYR A 285 -21.17 33.77 -31.62
C TYR A 285 -21.32 33.26 -33.05
N GLU A 286 -22.54 33.29 -33.56
CA GLU A 286 -22.87 32.95 -34.94
C GLU A 286 -23.37 34.19 -35.69
N ARG A 287 -22.78 34.43 -36.87
CA ARG A 287 -23.12 35.55 -37.74
C ARG A 287 -24.56 35.43 -38.24
N GLN A 288 -25.32 36.51 -38.09
CA GLN A 288 -26.67 36.66 -38.64
C GLN A 288 -26.62 37.45 -39.96
N PRO A 289 -27.69 37.43 -40.78
CA PRO A 289 -27.77 38.25 -41.99
C PRO A 289 -27.49 39.73 -41.68
N GLY A 290 -26.57 40.35 -42.44
CA GLY A 290 -26.13 41.73 -42.24
C GLY A 290 -24.98 41.92 -41.25
N GLY A 291 -24.58 40.89 -40.49
CA GLY A 291 -23.41 40.95 -39.61
C GLY A 291 -22.08 40.96 -40.39
N THR A 292 -21.10 41.73 -39.92
CA THR A 292 -19.76 41.81 -40.53
C THR A 292 -18.67 41.42 -39.52
N ILE A 293 -17.51 41.00 -40.03
CA ILE A 293 -16.33 40.70 -39.19
C ILE A 293 -15.83 41.97 -38.51
N GLU A 294 -15.78 43.08 -39.25
CA GLU A 294 -15.29 44.38 -38.77
C GLU A 294 -16.14 44.94 -37.63
N GLY A 295 -17.47 44.90 -37.75
CA GLY A 295 -18.39 45.35 -36.70
C GLY A 295 -18.25 44.52 -35.43
N PHE A 296 -18.21 43.19 -35.58
CA PHE A 296 -18.03 42.28 -34.45
C PHE A 296 -16.68 42.46 -33.75
N LEU A 297 -15.60 42.63 -34.53
CA LEU A 297 -14.26 42.89 -34.01
C LEU A 297 -14.22 44.19 -33.19
N ALA A 298 -14.77 45.28 -33.73
CA ALA A 298 -14.81 46.57 -33.04
C ALA A 298 -15.57 46.45 -31.70
N ARG A 299 -16.77 45.86 -31.73
CA ARG A 299 -17.60 45.76 -30.54
C ARG A 299 -17.08 44.74 -29.52
N SER A 300 -16.41 43.68 -29.96
CA SER A 300 -15.72 42.73 -29.07
C SER A 300 -14.60 43.42 -28.29
N LYS A 301 -13.82 44.30 -28.93
CA LYS A 301 -12.80 45.10 -28.24
C LYS A 301 -13.42 46.04 -27.22
N GLU A 302 -14.54 46.68 -27.53
CA GLU A 302 -15.20 47.59 -26.60
C GLU A 302 -15.82 46.91 -25.38
N ILE A 303 -16.49 45.75 -25.55
CA ILE A 303 -17.19 45.07 -24.45
C ILE A 303 -16.26 44.14 -23.68
N PHE A 304 -15.45 43.37 -24.39
CA PHE A 304 -14.65 42.29 -23.80
C PHE A 304 -13.17 42.60 -23.70
N ASN A 305 -12.70 43.67 -24.36
CA ASN A 305 -11.28 43.99 -24.50
C ASN A 305 -10.46 42.83 -25.09
N VAL A 306 -11.06 42.09 -26.02
CA VAL A 306 -10.46 40.91 -26.67
C VAL A 306 -10.68 40.95 -28.18
N ILE A 307 -9.67 40.49 -28.92
CA ILE A 307 -9.78 40.21 -30.36
C ILE A 307 -10.40 38.81 -30.51
N PRO A 308 -11.59 38.69 -31.15
CA PRO A 308 -12.23 37.41 -31.39
C PRO A 308 -11.47 36.58 -32.43
N ASP A 309 -11.52 35.26 -32.26
CA ASP A 309 -11.05 34.29 -33.25
C ASP A 309 -12.19 33.92 -34.20
N PHE A 310 -11.96 34.03 -35.51
CA PHE A 310 -12.99 33.75 -36.52
C PHE A 310 -12.70 32.41 -37.19
N ASN A 311 -13.70 31.53 -37.22
CA ASN A 311 -13.57 30.27 -37.96
C ASN A 311 -13.65 30.53 -39.48
N LEU A 312 -12.49 30.72 -40.10
CA LEU A 312 -12.37 30.99 -41.53
C LEU A 312 -12.78 29.80 -42.42
N LYS A 313 -12.75 28.57 -41.90
CA LYS A 313 -13.09 27.36 -42.67
C LYS A 313 -14.57 27.33 -43.07
N ASP A 314 -15.44 27.84 -42.20
CA ASP A 314 -16.88 28.00 -42.46
C ASP A 314 -17.24 29.43 -42.89
N GLY A 315 -16.35 30.10 -43.64
CA GLY A 315 -16.60 31.44 -44.18
C GLY A 315 -16.81 32.50 -43.09
N ALA A 316 -16.14 32.34 -41.94
CA ALA A 316 -16.28 33.19 -40.76
C ALA A 316 -17.75 33.27 -40.28
N ARG A 317 -18.46 32.15 -40.30
CA ARG A 317 -19.83 32.06 -39.74
C ARG A 317 -19.82 32.01 -38.21
N LEU A 318 -18.78 31.45 -37.61
CA LEU A 318 -18.61 31.34 -36.16
C LEU A 318 -17.42 32.17 -35.70
N ALA A 319 -17.56 32.81 -34.55
CA ALA A 319 -16.51 33.55 -33.87
C ALA A 319 -16.47 33.18 -32.39
N SER A 320 -15.25 33.08 -31.85
CA SER A 320 -14.98 32.75 -30.45
C SER A 320 -14.37 33.94 -29.74
N VAL A 321 -14.95 34.33 -28.60
CA VAL A 321 -14.38 35.36 -27.72
C VAL A 321 -13.87 34.68 -26.45
N THR A 322 -12.54 34.56 -26.33
CA THR A 322 -11.89 33.86 -25.21
C THR A 322 -11.28 34.86 -24.23
N ARG A 323 -11.62 34.73 -22.94
CA ARG A 323 -11.02 35.48 -21.83
C ARG A 323 -10.40 34.52 -20.83
N LEU A 324 -9.32 34.93 -20.18
CA LEU A 324 -8.69 34.14 -19.13
C LEU A 324 -9.49 34.25 -17.83
N LEU A 325 -9.58 33.16 -17.09
CA LEU A 325 -10.02 33.21 -15.70
C LEU A 325 -8.92 33.80 -14.82
N PRO A 326 -9.27 34.54 -13.75
CA PRO A 326 -8.29 34.97 -12.76
C PRO A 326 -7.70 33.77 -12.01
N SER A 327 -6.60 33.98 -11.29
CA SER A 327 -6.11 32.96 -10.36
C SER A 327 -7.15 32.72 -9.27
N LEU A 328 -7.61 31.48 -9.15
CA LEU A 328 -8.64 31.08 -8.20
C LEU A 328 -8.06 30.35 -6.98
N PRO A 329 -8.72 30.46 -5.81
CA PRO A 329 -8.37 29.69 -4.63
C PRO A 329 -8.38 28.18 -4.91
N ARG A 330 -7.39 27.49 -4.34
CA ARG A 330 -7.22 26.04 -4.43
C ARG A 330 -7.12 25.48 -3.03
N ARG A 331 -7.51 24.22 -2.87
CA ARG A 331 -7.53 23.56 -1.56
C ARG A 331 -7.05 22.12 -1.71
N ASP A 332 -6.10 21.76 -0.85
CA ASP A 332 -5.63 20.39 -0.68
C ASP A 332 -6.27 19.80 0.58
N GLU A 333 -7.53 19.41 0.47
CA GLU A 333 -8.26 18.78 1.57
C GLU A 333 -8.05 17.26 1.61
N ALA A 334 -8.17 16.68 2.80
CA ALA A 334 -8.34 15.24 2.95
C ALA A 334 -9.68 14.81 2.33
N VAL A 335 -9.64 13.73 1.54
CA VAL A 335 -10.81 13.22 0.82
C VAL A 335 -11.45 12.00 1.52
N PRO A 336 -12.78 11.86 1.53
CA PRO A 336 -13.46 10.74 2.19
C PRO A 336 -13.18 9.38 1.51
N ALA A 337 -13.54 8.30 2.18
CA ALA A 337 -13.46 6.95 1.61
C ALA A 337 -14.43 6.80 0.40
N PRO A 338 -14.18 5.89 -0.56
CA PRO A 338 -14.90 5.86 -1.84
C PRO A 338 -16.42 5.71 -1.70
N SER A 339 -16.88 4.82 -0.81
CA SER A 339 -18.31 4.60 -0.59
C SER A 339 -18.99 5.84 0.02
N GLU A 340 -18.36 6.47 1.01
CA GLU A 340 -18.88 7.69 1.64
C GLU A 340 -18.95 8.84 0.63
N GLN A 341 -17.87 9.03 -0.14
CA GLN A 341 -17.75 10.09 -1.12
C GLN A 341 -18.80 9.95 -2.23
N LEU A 342 -18.91 8.77 -2.85
CA LEU A 342 -19.89 8.53 -3.91
C LEU A 342 -21.33 8.64 -3.38
N MET A 343 -21.63 8.08 -2.20
CA MET A 343 -22.97 8.21 -1.59
C MET A 343 -23.35 9.68 -1.36
N ARG A 344 -22.42 10.50 -0.86
CA ARG A 344 -22.64 11.93 -0.64
C ARG A 344 -22.94 12.66 -1.95
N VAL A 345 -22.15 12.42 -2.98
CA VAL A 345 -22.31 13.05 -4.31
C VAL A 345 -23.62 12.61 -4.97
N PHE A 346 -23.91 11.30 -5.00
CA PHE A 346 -25.17 10.80 -5.56
C PHE A 346 -26.39 11.34 -4.81
N THR A 347 -26.35 11.37 -3.48
CA THR A 347 -27.44 11.92 -2.67
C THR A 347 -27.71 13.38 -3.01
N TRP A 348 -26.65 14.18 -3.28
CA TRP A 348 -26.80 15.58 -3.70
C TRP A 348 -27.58 15.69 -5.02
N PHE A 349 -27.15 14.98 -6.05
CA PHE A 349 -27.80 15.02 -7.36
C PHE A 349 -29.21 14.43 -7.33
N GLN A 350 -29.43 13.35 -6.58
CA GLN A 350 -30.76 12.74 -6.40
C GLN A 350 -31.74 13.70 -5.72
N LYS A 351 -31.30 14.47 -4.71
CA LYS A 351 -32.14 15.53 -4.09
C LYS A 351 -32.55 16.62 -5.09
N LYS A 352 -31.79 16.79 -6.18
CA LYS A 352 -32.10 17.69 -7.29
C LYS A 352 -32.80 17.00 -8.45
N GLN A 353 -33.15 15.71 -8.31
CA GLN A 353 -33.74 14.88 -9.36
C GLN A 353 -32.87 14.78 -10.61
N LEU A 354 -31.55 14.77 -10.42
CA LEU A 354 -30.55 14.65 -11.48
C LEU A 354 -29.78 13.34 -11.34
N THR A 355 -29.39 12.78 -12.47
CA THR A 355 -28.64 11.52 -12.54
C THR A 355 -27.38 11.75 -13.38
N PRO A 356 -26.24 12.13 -12.77
CA PRO A 356 -25.00 12.29 -13.50
C PRO A 356 -24.49 10.93 -13.98
N ALA A 357 -23.85 10.90 -15.15
CA ALA A 357 -23.04 9.75 -15.55
C ALA A 357 -21.72 9.81 -14.77
N ILE A 358 -21.34 8.71 -14.10
CA ILE A 358 -20.11 8.64 -13.32
C ILE A 358 -19.32 7.40 -13.73
N ASN A 359 -18.03 7.59 -14.04
CA ASN A 359 -17.11 6.53 -14.44
C ASN A 359 -15.85 6.56 -13.58
N GLU A 360 -15.41 5.40 -13.06
CA GLU A 360 -14.11 5.29 -12.38
C GLU A 360 -12.98 5.40 -13.39
N ILE A 361 -12.01 6.29 -13.14
CA ILE A 361 -10.81 6.39 -13.95
C ILE A 361 -9.84 5.31 -13.48
N ALA A 362 -9.43 4.45 -14.41
CA ALA A 362 -8.46 3.41 -14.14
C ALA A 362 -7.12 4.03 -13.72
N ILE A 363 -6.56 3.54 -12.62
CA ILE A 363 -5.21 3.93 -12.20
C ILE A 363 -4.24 3.38 -13.25
N PRO A 364 -3.47 4.25 -13.94
CA PRO A 364 -2.51 3.78 -14.92
C PRO A 364 -1.50 2.86 -14.25
N GLU A 365 -1.13 1.78 -14.94
CA GLU A 365 -0.08 0.89 -14.45
C GLU A 365 1.23 1.68 -14.33
N PRO A 366 1.97 1.54 -13.21
CA PRO A 366 3.22 2.25 -13.04
C PRO A 366 4.16 1.89 -14.18
N LEU A 367 4.59 2.90 -14.94
CA LEU A 367 5.60 2.70 -15.98
C LEU A 367 6.87 2.13 -15.34
N PRO A 368 7.56 1.18 -16.00
CA PRO A 368 8.84 0.69 -15.50
C PRO A 368 9.82 1.85 -15.40
N GLY A 369 10.17 2.24 -14.17
CA GLY A 369 11.09 3.33 -13.88
C GLY A 369 12.51 2.98 -14.30
N ASN A 370 13.19 3.94 -14.92
CA ASN A 370 14.63 3.90 -15.15
C ASN A 370 15.35 4.06 -13.80
N ASN A 371 16.37 3.24 -13.53
CA ASN A 371 17.32 3.42 -12.41
C ASN A 371 16.91 3.03 -10.97
N GLY A 372 15.97 2.08 -10.78
CA GLY A 372 15.78 1.44 -9.46
C GLY A 372 15.14 2.33 -8.37
N GLU A 373 14.61 3.50 -8.73
CA GLU A 373 13.75 4.29 -7.85
C GLU A 373 12.35 3.66 -7.73
N PRO A 374 11.74 3.64 -6.53
CA PRO A 374 10.41 3.08 -6.35
C PRO A 374 9.37 3.96 -7.06
N ALA A 375 8.54 3.36 -7.91
CA ALA A 375 7.53 4.08 -8.67
C ALA A 375 6.57 4.86 -7.75
N PRO A 376 6.22 6.11 -8.11
CA PRO A 376 5.34 6.92 -7.28
C PRO A 376 3.96 6.27 -7.14
N VAL A 377 3.37 6.35 -5.94
CA VAL A 377 2.12 5.65 -5.62
C VAL A 377 0.94 6.61 -5.58
N GLN A 378 -0.12 6.25 -6.30
CA GLN A 378 -1.42 6.91 -6.20
C GLN A 378 -2.23 6.37 -5.01
N LYS A 379 -2.48 7.23 -4.02
CA LYS A 379 -3.26 6.93 -2.78
C LYS A 379 -4.72 7.39 -2.82
N TRP A 380 -5.21 7.78 -3.98
CA TRP A 380 -6.60 8.17 -4.19
C TRP A 380 -7.20 7.41 -5.37
N LYS A 381 -8.52 7.36 -5.39
CA LYS A 381 -9.33 7.00 -6.55
C LYS A 381 -9.89 8.25 -7.18
N GLU A 382 -10.11 8.18 -8.48
CA GLU A 382 -10.68 9.25 -9.28
C GLU A 382 -11.90 8.74 -10.04
N TYR A 383 -12.96 9.53 -10.04
CA TYR A 383 -14.17 9.27 -10.81
C TYR A 383 -14.49 10.52 -11.63
N GLN A 384 -14.72 10.36 -12.92
CA GLN A 384 -15.22 11.44 -13.76
C GLN A 384 -16.74 11.44 -13.70
N PHE A 385 -17.34 12.62 -13.60
CA PHE A 385 -18.78 12.78 -13.77
C PHE A 385 -19.11 13.76 -14.89
N SER A 386 -20.23 13.51 -15.56
CA SER A 386 -20.86 14.43 -16.50
C SER A 386 -22.35 14.56 -16.24
N LEU A 387 -22.88 15.76 -16.43
CA LEU A 387 -24.26 16.11 -16.14
C LEU A 387 -24.78 17.13 -17.15
N SER A 388 -25.86 16.78 -17.85
CA SER A 388 -26.59 17.71 -18.71
C SER A 388 -27.94 18.06 -18.09
N THR A 389 -28.26 19.36 -18.03
CA THR A 389 -29.44 19.87 -17.34
C THR A 389 -29.82 21.27 -17.84
N PRO A 390 -31.11 21.65 -17.86
CA PRO A 390 -31.51 23.04 -18.11
C PRO A 390 -31.26 23.96 -16.91
N VAL A 391 -30.90 23.40 -15.75
CA VAL A 391 -30.68 24.17 -14.52
C VAL A 391 -29.27 24.76 -14.53
N ASN A 392 -29.17 26.07 -14.29
CA ASN A 392 -27.89 26.76 -14.20
C ASN A 392 -27.00 26.15 -13.07
N PRO A 393 -25.73 25.83 -13.35
CA PRO A 393 -24.77 25.34 -12.35
C PRO A 393 -24.66 26.20 -11.07
N ASP A 394 -24.79 27.52 -11.20
CA ASP A 394 -24.78 28.48 -10.08
C ASP A 394 -25.91 28.20 -9.07
N ALA A 395 -27.03 27.61 -9.51
CA ALA A 395 -28.15 27.20 -8.67
C ALA A 395 -28.03 25.75 -8.17
N LEU A 396 -27.19 24.93 -8.81
CA LEU A 396 -27.01 23.51 -8.49
C LEU A 396 -25.99 23.26 -7.39
N PHE A 397 -24.94 24.08 -7.29
CA PHE A 397 -23.80 23.85 -6.38
C PHE A 397 -23.65 24.77 -5.14
N PRO A 398 -24.48 25.79 -4.84
CA PRO A 398 -24.14 26.77 -3.79
C PRO A 398 -24.14 26.21 -2.36
N LEU A 399 -24.74 25.04 -2.12
CA LEU A 399 -24.68 24.31 -0.84
C LEU A 399 -24.07 22.91 -0.97
N PHE A 400 -23.41 22.64 -2.11
CA PHE A 400 -22.75 21.37 -2.33
C PHE A 400 -21.45 21.32 -1.51
N GLN A 401 -21.28 20.25 -0.74
CA GLN A 401 -20.03 20.02 -0.03
C GLN A 401 -18.99 19.49 -1.01
N ASP A 402 -18.11 20.38 -1.48
CA ASP A 402 -17.18 20.12 -2.59
C ASP A 402 -15.84 19.47 -2.19
N THR A 403 -15.74 18.93 -0.96
CA THR A 403 -14.55 18.22 -0.48
C THR A 403 -14.14 17.11 -1.47
N GLY A 404 -12.99 17.24 -2.13
CA GLY A 404 -12.55 16.26 -3.13
C GLY A 404 -13.44 16.20 -4.38
N VAL A 405 -14.19 17.26 -4.71
CA VAL A 405 -14.95 17.37 -5.96
C VAL A 405 -14.55 18.65 -6.68
N ARG A 406 -14.31 18.57 -7.98
CA ARG A 406 -13.86 19.70 -8.81
C ARG A 406 -14.58 19.68 -10.14
N LEU A 407 -14.93 20.85 -10.65
CA LEU A 407 -15.46 21.01 -12.01
C LEU A 407 -14.29 21.27 -12.96
N SER A 408 -14.29 20.58 -14.09
CA SER A 408 -13.27 20.75 -15.15
C SER A 408 -13.82 21.52 -16.34
N ASN A 409 -15.14 21.47 -16.57
CA ASN A 409 -15.76 22.13 -17.71
C ASN A 409 -17.23 22.46 -17.42
N ILE A 410 -17.66 23.65 -17.84
CA ILE A 410 -19.07 24.05 -17.89
C ILE A 410 -19.34 24.55 -19.30
N HIS A 411 -20.14 23.80 -20.04
CA HIS A 411 -20.64 24.21 -21.34
C HIS A 411 -22.09 24.69 -21.20
N PHE A 412 -22.43 25.74 -21.94
CA PHE A 412 -23.81 26.17 -22.08
C PHE A 412 -24.15 26.46 -23.54
N GLU A 413 -25.38 26.17 -23.92
CA GLU A 413 -25.92 26.55 -25.22
C GLU A 413 -27.17 27.42 -25.02
N LEU A 414 -27.45 28.29 -25.98
CA LEU A 414 -28.59 29.20 -25.98
C LEU A 414 -29.45 28.94 -27.21
N ASN A 415 -30.54 28.18 -27.01
CA ASN A 415 -31.47 27.80 -28.06
C ASN A 415 -32.80 28.55 -27.87
N GLY A 416 -33.12 29.47 -28.79
CA GLY A 416 -34.40 30.18 -28.77
C GLY A 416 -34.70 30.98 -27.49
N GLY A 417 -33.67 31.38 -26.73
CA GLY A 417 -33.81 32.07 -25.44
C GLY A 417 -33.74 31.16 -24.22
N THR A 418 -33.67 29.84 -24.41
CA THR A 418 -33.53 28.86 -23.33
C THR A 418 -32.08 28.39 -23.23
N PHE A 419 -31.54 28.35 -22.01
CA PHE A 419 -30.21 27.81 -21.76
C PHE A 419 -30.27 26.30 -21.49
N SER A 420 -29.35 25.55 -22.09
CA SER A 420 -28.98 24.20 -21.68
C SER A 420 -27.56 24.24 -21.11
N TYR A 421 -27.30 23.44 -20.08
CA TYR A 421 -25.99 23.36 -19.44
C TYR A 421 -25.49 21.91 -19.47
N SER A 422 -24.20 21.75 -19.70
CA SER A 422 -23.45 20.52 -19.47
C SER A 422 -22.28 20.82 -18.54
N SER A 423 -22.14 20.04 -17.48
CA SER A 423 -21.07 20.18 -16.50
C SER A 423 -20.29 18.88 -16.39
N GLU A 424 -18.97 19.00 -16.44
CA GLU A 424 -18.04 17.88 -16.26
C GLU A 424 -17.13 18.17 -15.07
N GLY A 425 -16.73 17.11 -14.39
CA GLY A 425 -15.85 17.23 -13.25
C GLY A 425 -15.32 15.91 -12.76
N HIS A 426 -14.58 15.99 -11.66
CA HIS A 426 -13.86 14.89 -11.06
C HIS A 426 -14.23 14.79 -9.57
N ILE A 427 -14.37 13.55 -9.10
CA ILE A 427 -14.61 13.18 -7.72
C ILE A 427 -13.41 12.35 -7.27
N TYR A 428 -12.77 12.78 -6.21
CA TYR A 428 -11.60 12.15 -5.61
C TYR A 428 -11.99 11.52 -4.28
N ALA A 429 -11.46 10.33 -4.00
CA ALA A 429 -11.67 9.59 -2.77
C ALA A 429 -10.39 8.92 -2.29
N SER A 430 -10.25 8.67 -0.99
CA SER A 430 -9.08 8.00 -0.44
C SER A 430 -9.05 6.51 -0.83
N ARG A 431 -7.84 5.93 -0.86
CA ARG A 431 -7.63 4.52 -1.23
C ARG A 431 -7.54 3.59 -0.03
#